data_AF-A0A3N4IR85-F1
#
_entry.id   AF-A0A3N4IR85-F1
#
_cell.length_a   1.000
_cell.length_b   1.000
_cell.length_c   1.000
_cell.angle_alpha   90.00
_cell.angle_beta   90.00
_cell.angle_gamma   90.00
#
_symmetry.space_group_name_H-M   'P 1'
#
loop_
_entity.id
_entity.type
_entity.pdbx_description
1 polymer ?
#
loop_
_entity_poly.entity_id
_entity_poly.type
_entity_poly.pdbx_seq_one_letter_code
_entity_poly.pdbx_strand_id
1 'polypeptide(L)'
;HSLSGLTYMCQHCRALHFLEEKLSHSSNRVPGFSGCCAGGKVELPLFPNPPELIWDLFTGDSRESTHFWQRIRSYNNVLSLTSLGTTETPCRQNDGGVYSFCIKGALYHNHGPLLPIDGERPKFAQIYV
;
A
#
# COMPACT_ATOMS: atom_id res chain seq x y z
N HIS A 1 13.30 7.21 -19.08
CA HIS A 1 11.93 7.49 -19.53
C HIS A 1 11.27 8.38 -18.49
N SER A 2 11.01 9.65 -18.80
CA SER A 2 10.08 10.45 -17.99
C SER A 2 8.68 10.17 -18.53
N LEU A 3 7.82 9.59 -17.70
CA LEU A 3 6.38 9.60 -17.98
C LEU A 3 5.91 11.05 -17.93
N SER A 4 4.93 11.38 -18.76
CA SER A 4 4.24 12.68 -18.69
C SER A 4 3.57 12.85 -17.30
N GLY A 5 3.06 14.04 -16.98
CA GLY A 5 2.33 14.23 -15.71
C GLY A 5 1.05 13.38 -15.67
N LEU A 6 0.69 12.88 -14.48
CA LEU A 6 -0.58 12.20 -14.21
C LEU A 6 -1.73 13.24 -14.14
N THR A 7 -2.06 13.87 -15.26
CA THR A 7 -2.93 15.06 -15.30
C THR A 7 -4.20 14.89 -16.12
N TYR A 8 -4.36 13.78 -16.84
CA TYR A 8 -5.54 13.54 -17.68
C TYR A 8 -6.64 12.86 -16.88
N MET A 9 -7.79 13.54 -16.73
CA MET A 9 -8.90 13.04 -15.93
C MET A 9 -9.86 12.17 -16.76
N CYS A 10 -10.19 10.99 -16.25
CA CYS A 10 -11.25 10.16 -16.81
C CYS A 10 -12.62 10.83 -16.65
N GLN A 11 -13.41 10.89 -17.74
CA GLN A 11 -14.73 11.52 -17.74
C GLN A 11 -15.77 10.80 -16.89
N HIS A 12 -15.59 9.50 -16.66
CA HIS A 12 -16.54 8.68 -15.90
C HIS A 12 -16.23 8.63 -14.40
N CYS A 13 -14.97 8.33 -14.05
CA CYS A 13 -14.56 8.03 -12.67
C CYS A 13 -13.74 9.16 -12.02
N ARG A 14 -13.35 10.19 -12.78
CA ARG A 14 -12.44 11.28 -12.38
C ARG A 14 -11.03 10.85 -11.93
N ALA A 15 -10.66 9.58 -12.07
CA ALA A 15 -9.28 9.14 -11.86
C ALA A 15 -8.33 9.86 -12.82
N LEU A 16 -7.15 10.20 -12.32
CA LEU A 16 -6.08 10.82 -13.09
C LEU A 16 -5.24 9.72 -13.75
N HIS A 17 -4.86 9.97 -15.00
CA HIS A 17 -4.14 9.06 -15.86
C HIS A 17 -2.97 9.76 -16.55
N PHE A 18 -2.01 8.95 -16.98
CA PHE A 18 -1.00 9.36 -17.94
C PHE A 18 -1.59 9.36 -19.36
N LEU A 19 -1.13 10.24 -20.25
CA LEU A 19 -1.62 10.24 -21.64
C LEU A 19 -1.35 8.90 -22.34
N GLU A 20 -0.24 8.26 -21.98
CA GLU A 20 0.21 6.98 -22.48
C GLU A 20 -0.75 5.83 -22.14
N GLU A 21 -1.60 5.99 -21.11
CA GLU A 21 -2.62 5.01 -20.71
C GLU A 21 -3.92 5.14 -21.51
N LYS A 22 -4.00 6.11 -22.43
CA LYS A 22 -5.21 6.30 -23.23
C LYS A 22 -5.49 5.08 -24.11
N LEU A 23 -6.76 4.91 -24.43
CA LEU A 23 -7.20 3.96 -25.44
C LEU A 23 -6.61 4.32 -26.81
N SER A 24 -6.14 3.30 -27.54
CA SER A 24 -5.52 3.47 -28.87
C SER A 24 -6.41 4.24 -29.85
N HIS A 25 -7.72 3.99 -29.81
CA HIS A 25 -8.75 4.62 -30.64
C HIS A 25 -9.20 6.00 -30.17
N SER A 26 -8.77 6.45 -28.98
CA SER A 26 -9.12 7.78 -28.46
C SER A 26 -8.12 8.84 -28.93
N SER A 27 -8.55 10.10 -28.98
CA SER A 27 -7.70 11.20 -29.44
C SER A 27 -6.79 11.72 -28.31
N ASN A 28 -5.68 12.39 -28.64
CA ASN A 28 -4.85 13.06 -27.62
C ASN A 28 -5.54 14.28 -27.01
N ARG A 29 -6.49 14.90 -27.73
CA ARG A 29 -7.24 16.08 -27.25
C ARG A 29 -8.33 15.67 -26.24
N VAL A 30 -8.93 14.51 -26.47
CA VAL A 30 -9.96 13.91 -25.63
C VAL A 30 -9.59 12.44 -25.44
N PRO A 31 -8.67 12.14 -24.50
CA PRO A 31 -8.23 10.79 -24.25
C PRO A 31 -9.31 10.00 -23.49
N GLY A 32 -9.53 8.77 -23.93
CA GLY A 32 -10.42 7.82 -23.28
C GLY A 32 -9.62 6.85 -22.44
N PHE A 33 -10.15 6.44 -21.28
CA PHE A 33 -9.48 5.55 -20.33
C PHE A 33 -10.40 4.41 -19.91
N SER A 34 -9.87 3.19 -19.90
CA SER A 34 -10.57 2.01 -19.38
C SER A 34 -9.92 1.41 -18.13
N GLY A 35 -8.72 1.87 -17.75
CA GLY A 35 -7.97 1.33 -16.62
C GLY A 35 -8.61 1.55 -15.24
N CYS A 36 -9.39 2.62 -15.05
CA CYS A 36 -10.08 2.87 -13.77
C CYS A 36 -11.44 2.17 -13.67
N CYS A 37 -12.35 2.40 -14.62
CA CYS A 37 -13.77 2.07 -14.49
C CYS A 37 -14.32 1.24 -15.67
N ALA A 38 -13.42 0.59 -16.42
CA ALA A 38 -13.77 -0.14 -17.64
C ALA A 38 -14.57 0.70 -18.66
N GLY A 39 -14.26 2.00 -18.77
CA GLY A 39 -14.98 2.94 -19.64
C GLY A 39 -16.38 3.29 -19.14
N GLY A 40 -16.55 3.43 -17.82
CA GLY A 40 -17.82 3.77 -17.17
C GLY A 40 -18.75 2.59 -16.89
N LYS A 41 -18.28 1.36 -17.11
CA LYS A 41 -19.06 0.13 -16.85
C LYS A 41 -19.02 -0.30 -15.39
N VAL A 42 -18.00 0.13 -14.65
CA VAL A 42 -17.82 -0.17 -13.23
C VAL A 42 -17.93 1.11 -12.44
N GLU A 43 -18.87 1.16 -11.51
CA GLU A 43 -18.94 2.20 -10.49
C GLU A 43 -17.99 1.82 -9.35
N LEU A 44 -16.93 2.61 -9.19
CA LEU A 44 -15.98 2.42 -8.09
C LEU A 44 -16.52 3.13 -6.84
N PRO A 45 -16.64 2.43 -5.70
CA PRO A 45 -16.99 3.09 -4.45
C PRO A 45 -15.91 4.10 -4.08
N LEU A 46 -16.33 5.23 -3.49
CA LEU A 46 -15.38 6.18 -2.93
C LEU A 46 -14.62 5.53 -1.78
N PHE A 47 -13.33 5.82 -1.70
CA PHE A 47 -12.55 5.42 -0.54
C PHE A 47 -13.10 6.12 0.70
N PRO A 48 -13.23 5.40 1.84
CA PRO A 48 -13.56 6.06 3.09
C PRO A 48 -12.46 7.06 3.43
N ASN A 49 -12.85 8.15 4.10
CA ASN A 49 -11.87 9.10 4.61
C ASN A 49 -10.93 8.37 5.57
N PRO A 50 -9.62 8.63 5.50
CA PRO A 50 -8.69 8.08 6.48
C PRO A 50 -9.01 8.63 7.88
N PRO A 51 -8.55 7.94 8.94
CA PRO A 51 -8.63 8.47 10.31
C PRO A 51 -8.05 9.89 10.39
N GLU A 52 -8.69 10.77 11.16
CA GLU A 52 -8.35 12.20 11.27
C GLU A 52 -6.86 12.43 11.57
N LEU A 53 -6.30 11.68 12.51
CA LEU A 53 -4.86 11.73 12.82
C LEU A 53 -3.98 11.50 11.58
N ILE A 54 -4.31 10.49 10.77
CA ILE A 54 -3.53 10.18 9.57
C ILE A 54 -3.71 11.29 8.53
N TRP A 55 -4.94 11.80 8.37
CA TRP A 55 -5.21 12.92 7.48
C TRP A 55 -4.36 14.14 7.86
N ASP A 56 -4.39 14.57 9.13
CA ASP A 56 -3.64 15.72 9.63
C ASP A 56 -2.12 15.55 9.51
N LEU A 57 -1.60 14.35 9.74
CA LEU A 57 -0.18 14.05 9.53
C LEU A 57 0.22 14.17 8.05
N PHE A 58 -0.67 13.82 7.12
CA PHE A 58 -0.41 13.88 5.68
C PHE A 58 -0.65 15.27 5.07
N THR A 59 -1.67 16.00 5.52
CA THR A 59 -2.10 17.27 4.89
C THR A 59 -1.76 18.51 5.72
N GLY A 60 -1.44 18.35 7.00
CA GLY A 60 -1.12 19.46 7.89
C GLY A 60 0.28 20.02 7.69
N ASP A 61 0.50 21.19 8.27
CA ASP A 61 1.75 21.96 8.27
C ASP A 61 2.41 22.02 9.65
N SER A 62 1.90 21.24 10.61
CA SER A 62 2.47 21.14 11.95
C SER A 62 3.88 20.57 11.94
N ARG A 63 4.60 20.75 13.05
CA ARG A 63 5.93 20.15 13.23
C ARG A 63 5.83 18.62 13.15
N GLU A 64 4.75 18.05 13.67
CA GLU A 64 4.45 16.63 13.68
C GLU A 64 4.20 16.12 12.25
N SER A 65 3.41 16.83 11.43
CA SER A 65 3.19 16.51 10.01
C SER A 65 4.50 16.59 9.21
N THR A 66 5.32 17.62 9.46
CA THR A 66 6.64 17.76 8.82
C THR A 66 7.57 16.60 9.18
N HIS A 67 7.65 16.25 10.46
CA HIS A 67 8.45 15.12 10.93
C HIS A 67 7.95 13.80 10.33
N PHE A 68 6.63 13.60 10.27
CA PHE A 68 6.01 12.43 9.65
C PHE A 68 6.45 12.29 8.18
N TRP A 69 6.33 13.34 7.37
CA TRP A 69 6.77 13.32 5.97
C TRP A 69 8.27 13.03 5.81
N GLN A 70 9.12 13.63 6.64
CA GLN A 70 10.57 13.39 6.61
C GLN A 70 10.92 11.93 6.96
N ARG A 71 10.11 11.27 7.78
CA ARG A 71 10.34 9.91 8.30
C ARG A 71 9.35 8.87 7.76
N ILE A 72 8.51 9.20 6.77
CA ILE A 72 7.40 8.34 6.31
C ILE A 72 7.86 6.94 5.88
N ARG A 73 9.05 6.83 5.28
CA ARG A 73 9.65 5.54 4.92
C ARG A 73 9.97 4.69 6.15
N SER A 74 10.50 5.30 7.21
CA SER A 74 10.78 4.61 8.47
C SER A 74 9.49 4.13 9.12
N TYR A 75 8.43 4.96 9.15
CA TYR A 75 7.11 4.53 9.64
C TYR A 75 6.56 3.37 8.83
N ASN A 76 6.58 3.45 7.49
CA ASN A 76 6.11 2.38 6.62
C ASN A 76 6.92 1.08 6.78
N ASN A 77 8.24 1.19 6.99
CA ASN A 77 9.11 0.03 7.22
C ASN A 77 8.83 -0.63 8.57
N VAL A 78 8.57 0.16 9.62
CA VAL A 78 8.20 -0.37 10.93
C VAL A 78 6.84 -1.08 10.87
N LEU A 79 5.89 -0.51 10.14
CA LEU A 79 4.56 -1.10 9.96
C LEU A 79 4.55 -2.29 8.97
N SER A 80 5.55 -2.40 8.08
CA SER A 80 5.71 -3.57 7.21
C SER A 80 6.37 -4.76 7.90
N LEU A 81 7.01 -4.54 9.05
CA LEU A 81 7.55 -5.59 9.94
C LEU A 81 6.44 -6.26 10.76
N THR A 82 5.46 -6.80 10.06
CA THR A 82 4.45 -7.67 10.67
C THR A 82 4.95 -9.10 10.60
N SER A 83 5.13 -9.73 11.76
CA SER A 83 5.40 -11.17 11.80
C SER A 83 4.18 -11.95 11.30
N LEU A 84 4.42 -12.96 10.47
CA LEU A 84 3.39 -13.87 10.00
C LEU A 84 3.28 -15.04 10.99
N GLY A 85 2.15 -15.13 11.70
CA GLY A 85 1.82 -16.29 12.51
C GLY A 85 0.98 -17.28 11.69
N THR A 86 1.40 -18.54 11.60
CA THR A 86 0.63 -19.59 10.93
C THR A 86 0.70 -20.91 11.69
N THR A 87 -0.31 -21.75 11.53
CA THR A 87 -0.20 -23.18 11.86
C THR A 87 0.51 -23.84 10.69
N GLU A 88 1.79 -24.13 10.87
CA GLU A 88 2.59 -24.81 9.85
C GLU A 88 1.96 -26.16 9.50
N THR A 89 1.62 -26.35 8.24
CA THR A 89 1.39 -27.70 7.70
C THR A 89 2.57 -28.06 6.82
N PRO A 90 3.15 -29.27 6.97
CA PRO A 90 4.23 -29.70 6.09
C PRO A 90 3.75 -29.64 4.63
N CYS A 91 4.39 -28.78 3.84
CA CYS A 91 4.29 -28.91 2.38
C CYS A 91 5.00 -30.20 2.01
N ARG A 92 4.28 -31.15 1.43
CA ARG A 92 4.89 -32.36 0.89
C ARG A 92 5.85 -31.94 -0.23
N GLN A 93 7.15 -31.90 0.06
CA GLN A 93 8.20 -31.82 -0.96
C GLN A 93 8.24 -33.16 -1.68
N ASN A 94 7.42 -33.26 -2.71
CA ASN A 94 7.70 -34.20 -3.77
C ASN A 94 8.61 -33.45 -4.76
N ASP A 95 9.79 -34.02 -5.04
CA ASP A 95 10.48 -33.89 -6.35
C ASP A 95 11.56 -32.81 -6.52
N GLY A 96 12.26 -32.39 -5.46
CA GLY A 96 13.51 -31.61 -5.62
C GLY A 96 13.35 -30.13 -6.02
N GLY A 97 12.17 -29.54 -5.80
CA GLY A 97 11.89 -28.13 -5.99
C GLY A 97 12.31 -27.22 -4.83
N VAL A 98 12.27 -25.89 -5.07
CA VAL A 98 12.59 -24.84 -4.08
C VAL A 98 11.71 -24.98 -2.83
N TYR A 99 12.33 -24.88 -1.64
CA TYR A 99 11.63 -24.96 -0.36
C TYR A 99 10.47 -23.96 -0.31
N SER A 100 9.25 -24.48 -0.24
CA SER A 100 8.01 -23.71 -0.21
C SER A 100 7.19 -24.17 1.00
N PHE A 101 6.71 -23.24 1.82
CA PHE A 101 5.79 -23.52 2.92
C PHE A 101 4.35 -23.20 2.50
N CYS A 102 3.38 -24.00 2.95
CA CYS A 102 1.96 -23.70 2.75
C CYS A 102 1.40 -23.08 4.02
N ILE A 103 0.81 -21.90 3.87
CA ILE A 103 -0.07 -21.31 4.87
C ILE A 103 -1.48 -21.86 4.61
N LYS A 104 -2.08 -22.54 5.59
CA LYS A 104 -3.52 -22.87 5.60
C LYS A 104 -4.21 -21.99 6.64
N GLY A 105 -5.35 -21.40 6.26
CA GLY A 105 -6.13 -20.51 7.13
C GLY A 105 -5.89 -19.03 6.88
N ALA A 106 -6.33 -18.19 7.81
CA ALA A 106 -6.24 -16.73 7.70
C ALA A 106 -4.83 -16.23 8.06
N LEU A 107 -4.36 -15.26 7.29
CA LEU A 107 -3.13 -14.52 7.58
C LEU A 107 -3.44 -13.39 8.55
N TYR A 108 -2.72 -13.33 9.66
CA TYR A 108 -2.84 -12.26 10.63
C TYR A 108 -1.55 -11.45 10.69
N HIS A 109 -1.68 -10.13 10.68
CA HIS A 109 -0.60 -9.22 11.01
C HIS A 109 -0.49 -9.15 12.53
N ASN A 110 0.57 -9.74 13.09
CA ASN A 110 0.86 -9.60 14.51
C ASN A 110 1.95 -8.54 14.71
N HIS A 111 1.63 -7.48 15.44
CA HIS A 111 2.58 -6.44 15.82
C HIS A 111 2.92 -6.59 17.31
N GLY A 112 4.21 -6.64 17.62
CA GLY A 112 4.68 -6.58 19.00
C GLY A 112 4.50 -5.18 19.60
N PRO A 113 4.75 -5.01 20.91
CA PRO A 113 4.71 -3.70 21.55
C PRO A 113 5.68 -2.71 20.89
N LEU A 114 5.31 -1.44 20.83
CA LEU A 114 6.13 -0.39 20.19
C LEU A 114 7.38 -0.03 21.00
N LEU A 115 7.35 -0.27 22.32
CA LEU A 115 8.45 -0.02 23.24
C LEU A 115 8.86 -1.33 23.93
N PRO A 116 10.16 -1.55 24.16
CA PRO A 116 10.62 -2.71 24.92
C PRO A 116 10.02 -2.67 26.34
N ILE A 117 9.64 -3.85 26.83
CA ILE A 117 9.29 -4.02 28.23
C ILE A 117 10.57 -3.87 29.04
N ASP A 118 10.51 -3.19 30.19
CA ASP A 118 11.67 -2.97 31.04
C ASP A 118 12.39 -4.29 31.36
N GLY A 119 13.70 -4.32 31.05
CA GLY A 119 14.55 -5.50 31.23
C GLY A 119 14.54 -6.51 30.08
N GLU A 120 13.67 -6.35 29.07
CA GLU A 120 13.71 -7.16 27.84
C GLU A 120 14.52 -6.53 26.71
N ARG A 121 15.11 -7.39 25.87
CA ARG A 121 15.77 -6.93 24.64
C ARG A 121 14.73 -6.48 23.61
N PRO A 122 14.96 -5.34 22.92
CA PRO A 122 14.11 -4.88 21.83
C PRO A 122 13.85 -5.94 20.75
N LYS A 123 12.60 -6.06 20.28
CA LYS A 123 12.15 -6.97 19.22
C LYS A 123 11.25 -6.25 18.21
N PHE A 124 11.20 -6.74 16.96
CA PHE A 124 10.35 -6.18 15.88
C PHE A 124 10.60 -4.69 15.61
N ALA A 125 9.54 -3.88 15.62
CA ALA A 125 9.55 -2.42 15.47
C ALA A 125 10.55 -1.70 16.39
N GLN A 126 10.76 -2.24 17.59
CA GLN A 126 11.62 -1.64 18.63
C GLN A 126 13.10 -1.61 18.23
N ILE A 127 13.53 -2.37 17.22
CA ILE A 127 14.92 -2.40 16.74
C ILE A 127 15.28 -1.08 16.01
N TYR A 128 14.26 -0.32 15.57
CA TYR A 128 14.43 0.87 14.74
C TYR A 128 14.11 2.19 15.49
N VAL A 129 13.82 2.11 16.79
CA VAL A 129 13.52 3.25 17.67
C VAL A 129 14.79 3.77 18.31
#